data_AF-A0A9P8NVD3-F1
#
_entry.id   AF-A0A9P8NVD3-F1
#
_cell.length_a   1.000
_cell.length_b   1.000
_cell.length_c   1.000
_cell.angle_alpha   90.00
_cell.angle_beta   90.00
_cell.angle_gamma   90.00
#
_symmetry.space_group_name_H-M   'P 1'
#
loop_
_entity.id
_entity.type
_entity.pdbx_description
1 polymer ?
#
loop_
_entity_poly.entity_id
_entity_poly.type
_entity_poly.pdbx_seq_one_letter_code
_entity_poly.pdbx_strand_id
1 'polypeptide(L)'
;MNLVFLLVWASCCLAFSLNENKTYQLTAQNSATPATEFAELYFTNRWRLKDTAQLPDDVYCVGLAFESEPVFPCFNTKQLNFPLNDTLVVEVYNNEVSALSLLESDNAQKSIVKVVSPQIIYPPREDPPQDHKAAPVAEKSFIQKYWMYIVPPLIILMVMSPE
;
A
#
# COMPACT_ATOMS: atom_id res chain seq x y z
N MET A 1 6.34 35.29 30.58
CA MET A 1 5.71 34.09 31.17
C MET A 1 4.78 33.52 30.10
N ASN A 2 5.33 32.80 29.12
CA ASN A 2 4.55 32.21 28.02
C ASN A 2 4.51 30.70 28.27
N LEU A 3 3.35 30.23 28.73
CA LEU A 3 3.10 28.84 29.07
C LEU A 3 2.94 28.04 27.78
N VAL A 4 3.89 27.15 27.55
CA VAL A 4 3.93 26.17 26.46
C VAL A 4 2.78 25.17 26.66
N PHE A 5 1.73 25.24 25.84
CA PHE A 5 0.72 24.19 25.72
C PHE A 5 1.25 23.12 24.74
N LEU A 6 2.11 22.24 25.24
CA LEU A 6 2.42 20.97 24.58
C LEU A 6 1.23 20.03 24.81
N LEU A 7 0.23 20.13 23.93
CA LEU A 7 -0.78 19.08 23.77
C LEU A 7 -0.06 17.86 23.18
N VAL A 8 0.40 16.99 24.06
CA VAL A 8 0.80 15.63 23.72
C VAL A 8 -0.44 14.94 23.17
N TRP A 9 -0.53 14.87 21.84
CA TRP A 9 -1.45 13.97 21.16
C TRP A 9 -1.00 12.56 21.50
N ALA A 10 -1.55 12.02 22.59
CA ALA A 10 -1.61 10.59 22.80
C ALA A 10 -2.47 10.03 21.67
N SER A 11 -1.82 9.68 20.57
CA SER A 11 -2.42 8.95 19.47
C SER A 11 -2.74 7.56 20.03
N CYS A 12 -3.90 7.48 20.68
CA CYS A 12 -4.47 6.24 21.14
C CYS A 12 -4.73 5.45 19.86
N CYS A 13 -3.87 4.47 19.55
CA CYS A 13 -4.15 3.47 18.54
C CYS A 13 -5.37 2.69 19.01
N LEU A 14 -6.56 3.23 18.74
CA LEU A 14 -7.81 2.55 19.00
C LEU A 14 -7.82 1.32 18.12
N ALA A 15 -7.68 0.17 18.76
CA ALA A 15 -7.94 -1.12 18.16
C ALA A 15 -9.35 -1.09 17.55
N PHE A 16 -9.43 -1.10 16.23
CA PHE A 16 -10.68 -1.15 15.50
C PHE A 16 -10.86 -2.55 14.91
N SER A 17 -12.03 -3.15 15.11
CA SER A 17 -12.38 -4.43 14.48
C SER A 17 -13.63 -4.26 13.62
N LEU A 18 -13.63 -4.93 12.47
CA LEU A 18 -14.80 -4.98 11.60
C LEU A 18 -15.83 -5.94 12.19
N ASN A 19 -17.06 -5.47 12.34
CA ASN A 19 -18.17 -6.26 12.85
C ASN A 19 -19.09 -6.68 11.70
N GLU A 20 -19.30 -7.99 11.55
CA GLU A 20 -20.11 -8.59 10.48
C GLU A 20 -21.59 -8.16 10.51
N ASN A 21 -22.10 -7.69 11.65
CA ASN A 21 -23.47 -7.21 11.80
C ASN A 21 -23.61 -5.71 11.51
N LYS A 22 -22.51 -5.01 11.23
CA LYS A 22 -22.49 -3.57 10.99
C LYS A 22 -22.22 -3.27 9.52
N THR A 23 -22.72 -2.12 9.08
CA THR A 23 -22.42 -1.54 7.77
C THR A 23 -21.55 -0.31 7.99
N TYR A 24 -20.52 -0.17 7.17
CA TYR A 24 -19.58 0.94 7.19
C TYR A 24 -19.72 1.73 5.89
N GLN A 25 -19.47 3.04 5.96
CA GLN A 25 -19.56 3.91 4.79
C GLN A 25 -18.17 4.31 4.33
N LEU A 26 -17.89 4.16 3.04
CA LEU A 26 -16.73 4.77 2.42
C LEU A 26 -17.07 6.22 2.09
N THR A 27 -16.25 7.12 2.61
CA THR A 27 -16.38 8.56 2.41
C THR A 27 -15.29 9.05 1.49
N ALA A 28 -15.60 10.07 0.70
CA ALA A 28 -14.65 10.77 -0.14
C ALA A 28 -14.72 12.26 0.19
N GLN A 29 -13.55 12.88 0.36
CA GLN A 29 -13.42 14.32 0.57
C GLN A 29 -12.29 14.88 -0.28
N ASN A 30 -12.43 16.11 -0.74
CA ASN A 30 -11.35 16.86 -1.38
C ASN A 30 -11.42 18.33 -0.90
N SER A 31 -10.66 19.22 -1.52
CA SER A 31 -10.67 20.64 -1.16
C SER A 31 -11.98 21.37 -1.51
N ALA A 32 -12.78 20.83 -2.42
CA ALA A 32 -13.99 21.46 -2.96
C ALA A 32 -15.29 20.89 -2.37
N THR A 33 -15.29 19.62 -1.96
CA THR A 33 -16.46 18.88 -1.47
C THR A 33 -16.21 18.31 -0.08
N PRO A 34 -17.17 18.47 0.85
CA PRO A 34 -17.07 17.85 2.17
C PRO A 34 -17.12 16.32 2.07
N ALA A 35 -16.79 15.65 3.17
CA ALA A 35 -16.88 14.20 3.27
C ALA A 35 -18.27 13.70 2.86
N THR A 36 -18.32 12.97 1.75
CA THR A 36 -19.54 12.46 1.13
C THR A 36 -19.44 10.95 1.00
N GLU A 37 -20.53 10.25 1.35
CA GLU A 37 -20.61 8.79 1.25
C GLU A 37 -20.79 8.38 -0.21
N PHE A 38 -19.99 7.42 -0.68
CA PHE A 38 -20.07 6.94 -2.08
C PHE A 38 -20.19 5.42 -2.21
N ALA A 39 -19.85 4.66 -1.18
CA ALA A 39 -20.05 3.21 -1.16
C ALA A 39 -20.29 2.67 0.26
N GLU A 40 -21.05 1.59 0.35
CA GLU A 40 -21.34 0.82 1.56
C GLU A 40 -20.44 -0.43 1.62
N LEU A 41 -19.75 -0.62 2.74
CA LEU A 41 -19.05 -1.87 3.10
C LEU A 41 -19.94 -2.67 4.05
N TYR A 42 -20.37 -3.86 3.62
CA TYR A 42 -21.28 -4.71 4.37
C TYR A 42 -20.91 -6.20 4.23
N PHE A 43 -21.40 -7.02 5.16
CA PHE A 43 -21.14 -8.45 5.19
C PHE A 43 -22.36 -9.28 4.79
N THR A 44 -22.21 -10.11 3.75
CA THR A 44 -23.22 -11.10 3.31
C THR A 44 -22.51 -12.42 2.99
N ASN A 45 -22.09 -13.12 4.03
CA ASN A 45 -21.16 -14.28 4.02
C ASN A 45 -19.70 -13.94 3.65
N ARG A 46 -19.49 -12.80 2.98
CA ARG A 46 -18.20 -12.18 2.72
C ARG A 46 -18.38 -10.67 2.70
N TRP A 47 -17.30 -9.94 2.99
CA TRP A 47 -17.27 -8.50 2.82
C TRP A 47 -17.50 -8.11 1.35
N ARG A 48 -18.33 -7.09 1.14
CA ARG A 48 -18.69 -6.58 -0.18
C ARG A 48 -18.81 -5.07 -0.15
N LEU A 49 -18.55 -4.45 -1.29
CA LEU A 49 -18.84 -3.05 -1.56
C LEU A 49 -20.11 -2.92 -2.40
N LYS A 50 -20.88 -1.88 -2.13
CA LYS A 50 -22.03 -1.46 -2.93
C LYS A 50 -21.98 0.04 -3.12
N ASP A 51 -21.97 0.47 -4.37
CA ASP A 51 -21.99 1.88 -4.74
C ASP A 51 -23.31 2.51 -4.29
N THR A 52 -23.24 3.67 -3.64
CA THR A 52 -24.40 4.44 -3.18
C THR A 52 -24.56 5.76 -3.91
N ALA A 53 -23.44 6.42 -4.26
CA ALA A 53 -23.46 7.69 -4.96
C ALA A 53 -22.34 7.76 -6.01
N GLN A 54 -22.60 8.48 -7.10
CA GLN A 54 -21.57 8.84 -8.08
C GLN A 54 -21.01 10.19 -7.71
N LEU A 55 -19.69 10.30 -7.69
CA LEU A 55 -18.98 11.55 -7.49
C LEU A 55 -18.43 12.07 -8.83
N PRO A 56 -18.22 13.38 -8.96
CA PRO A 56 -17.47 13.94 -10.07
C PRO A 56 -16.11 13.26 -10.24
N ASP A 57 -15.59 13.27 -11.46
CA ASP A 57 -14.25 12.74 -11.73
C ASP A 57 -13.19 13.71 -11.19
N ASP A 58 -12.62 13.37 -10.03
CA ASP A 58 -11.60 14.14 -9.33
C ASP A 58 -10.80 13.25 -8.37
N VAL A 59 -9.72 13.79 -7.79
CA VAL A 59 -8.90 13.15 -6.77
C VAL A 59 -9.53 13.36 -5.40
N TYR A 60 -9.86 12.25 -4.75
CA TYR A 60 -10.44 12.23 -3.42
C TYR A 60 -9.51 11.57 -2.41
N CYS A 61 -9.52 12.11 -1.21
CA CYS A 61 -9.10 11.41 -0.01
C CYS A 61 -10.26 10.50 0.43
N VAL A 62 -10.00 9.19 0.44
CA VAL A 62 -10.95 8.13 0.77
C VAL A 62 -10.80 7.74 2.24
N GLY A 63 -11.92 7.72 2.94
CA GLY A 63 -12.04 7.35 4.34
C GLY A 63 -13.06 6.26 4.60
N LEU A 64 -13.12 5.79 5.84
CA LEU A 64 -14.10 4.86 6.36
C LEU A 64 -14.82 5.50 7.54
N ALA A 65 -16.14 5.48 7.54
CA ALA A 65 -16.99 5.99 8.59
C ALA A 65 -17.96 4.92 9.12
N PHE A 66 -18.38 5.07 10.37
CA PHE A 66 -19.42 4.28 11.01
C PHE A 66 -20.39 5.24 11.68
N GLU A 67 -21.69 5.14 11.36
CA GLU A 67 -22.73 6.06 11.90
C GLU A 67 -22.36 7.54 11.73
N SER A 68 -21.83 7.90 10.55
CA SER A 68 -21.37 9.25 10.19
C SER A 68 -20.13 9.75 10.96
N GLU A 69 -19.53 8.93 11.83
CA GLU A 69 -18.26 9.26 12.50
C GLU A 69 -17.07 8.67 11.74
N PRO A 70 -16.00 9.46 11.49
CA PRO A 70 -14.83 8.97 10.78
C PRO A 70 -14.04 7.98 11.66
N VAL A 71 -13.90 6.74 11.19
CA VAL A 71 -13.02 5.73 11.79
C VAL A 71 -11.61 5.88 11.22
N PHE A 72 -11.51 5.92 9.88
CA PHE A 72 -10.27 6.17 9.15
C PHE A 72 -10.49 7.38 8.25
N PRO A 73 -10.08 8.59 8.65
CA PRO A 73 -10.45 9.82 7.95
C PRO A 73 -9.85 9.94 6.54
N CYS A 74 -8.67 9.35 6.32
CA CYS A 74 -8.01 9.32 5.02
C CYS A 74 -7.01 8.16 4.96
N PHE A 75 -7.39 7.03 4.35
CA PHE A 75 -6.47 5.89 4.20
C PHE A 75 -5.91 5.76 2.79
N ASN A 76 -6.48 6.46 1.80
CA ASN A 76 -6.02 6.42 0.41
C ASN A 76 -6.37 7.74 -0.29
N THR A 77 -5.50 8.24 -1.17
CA THR A 77 -5.79 9.39 -2.03
C THR A 77 -5.70 8.95 -3.47
N LYS A 78 -6.83 9.02 -4.20
CA LYS A 78 -6.91 8.53 -5.58
C LYS A 78 -8.06 9.18 -6.35
N GLN A 79 -7.98 9.10 -7.67
CA GLN A 79 -9.08 9.43 -8.56
C GLN A 79 -10.11 8.30 -8.52
N LEU A 80 -11.40 8.64 -8.34
CA LEU A 80 -12.48 7.66 -8.25
C LEU A 80 -13.22 7.57 -9.59
N ASN A 81 -13.27 6.38 -10.17
CA ASN A 81 -14.00 6.10 -11.40
C ASN A 81 -15.29 5.33 -11.07
N PHE A 82 -16.41 5.75 -11.66
CA PHE A 82 -17.71 5.09 -11.48
C PHE A 82 -18.18 4.41 -12.79
N PRO A 83 -18.78 3.21 -12.75
CA PRO A 83 -19.04 2.38 -11.57
C PRO A 83 -17.75 1.94 -10.88
N LEU A 84 -17.79 1.76 -9.55
CA LEU A 84 -16.58 1.51 -8.79
C LEU A 84 -15.96 0.18 -9.23
N ASN A 85 -14.74 0.24 -9.76
CA ASN A 85 -13.98 -0.92 -10.22
C ASN A 85 -12.69 -1.09 -9.40
N ASP A 86 -12.84 -1.08 -8.08
CA ASP A 86 -11.73 -1.11 -7.16
C ASP A 86 -11.77 -2.31 -6.23
N THR A 87 -10.59 -2.72 -5.78
CA THR A 87 -10.42 -3.69 -4.71
C THR A 87 -10.11 -2.98 -3.40
N LEU A 88 -11.02 -3.04 -2.43
CA LEU A 88 -10.71 -2.65 -1.05
C LEU A 88 -9.95 -3.79 -0.37
N VAL A 89 -8.69 -3.55 -0.04
CA VAL A 89 -7.86 -4.46 0.73
C VAL A 89 -7.92 -4.04 2.18
N VAL A 90 -8.36 -4.98 3.02
CA VAL A 90 -8.43 -4.85 4.48
C VAL A 90 -7.34 -5.74 5.06
N GLU A 91 -6.35 -5.14 5.69
CA GLU A 91 -5.31 -5.88 6.38
C GLU A 91 -5.74 -6.10 7.83
N VAL A 92 -5.74 -7.37 8.26
CA VAL A 92 -6.18 -7.77 9.59
C VAL A 92 -5.04 -8.45 10.33
N TYR A 93 -4.72 -7.92 11.50
CA TYR A 93 -3.74 -8.50 12.42
C TYR A 93 -4.40 -8.73 13.78
N ASN A 94 -4.30 -9.93 14.34
CA ASN A 94 -4.95 -10.29 15.62
C ASN A 94 -6.44 -9.94 15.69
N ASN A 95 -7.17 -10.13 14.58
CA ASN A 95 -8.59 -9.80 14.46
C ASN A 95 -8.91 -8.29 14.49
N GLU A 96 -7.90 -7.44 14.29
CA GLU A 96 -8.01 -6.00 14.24
C GLU A 96 -7.59 -5.42 12.87
N VAL A 97 -8.29 -4.35 12.52
CA VAL A 97 -7.98 -3.23 11.63
C VAL A 97 -6.53 -2.75 11.54
N SER A 98 -5.58 -3.41 10.86
CA SER A 98 -4.20 -2.86 10.79
C SER A 98 -4.07 -1.78 9.70
N ALA A 99 -4.61 -2.04 8.51
CA ALA A 99 -4.55 -1.11 7.39
C ALA A 99 -5.71 -1.29 6.40
N LEU A 100 -5.98 -0.21 5.65
CA LEU A 100 -6.96 -0.18 4.57
C LEU A 100 -6.31 0.42 3.33
N SER A 101 -6.61 -0.14 2.16
CA SER A 101 -6.21 0.45 0.88
C SER A 101 -7.24 0.16 -0.19
N LEU A 102 -7.46 1.11 -1.11
CA LEU A 102 -8.38 0.96 -2.24
C LEU A 102 -7.57 0.95 -3.53
N LEU A 103 -7.39 -0.23 -4.10
CA LEU A 103 -6.55 -0.47 -5.28
C LEU A 103 -7.41 -0.58 -6.54
N GLU A 104 -6.86 -0.20 -7.68
CA GLU A 104 -7.52 -0.45 -8.97
C GLU A 104 -7.63 -1.96 -9.21
N SER A 105 -8.77 -2.41 -9.72
CA SER A 105 -9.02 -3.82 -10.02
C SER A 105 -8.80 -4.11 -11.51
N ASP A 106 -7.93 -5.08 -11.81
CA ASP A 106 -7.78 -5.62 -13.17
C ASP A 106 -9.06 -6.29 -13.69
N ASN A 107 -9.95 -6.70 -12.78
CA ASN A 107 -11.24 -7.30 -13.13
C ASN A 107 -12.28 -6.21 -13.36
N ALA A 108 -12.45 -5.79 -14.62
CA ALA A 108 -13.31 -4.69 -15.08
C ALA A 108 -14.81 -4.75 -14.73
N GLN A 109 -15.27 -5.74 -13.97
CA GLN A 109 -16.70 -6.01 -13.79
C GLN A 109 -17.22 -5.86 -12.36
N LYS A 110 -16.37 -5.70 -11.34
CA LYS A 110 -16.89 -5.56 -9.97
C LYS A 110 -15.87 -5.07 -8.95
N SER A 111 -16.32 -4.19 -8.06
CA SER A 111 -15.63 -3.93 -6.80
C SER A 111 -15.55 -5.16 -5.91
N ILE A 112 -14.36 -5.43 -5.36
CA ILE A 112 -14.06 -6.62 -4.55
C ILE A 112 -13.50 -6.16 -3.20
N VAL A 113 -13.78 -6.91 -2.14
CA VAL A 113 -13.09 -6.74 -0.85
C VAL A 113 -12.16 -7.93 -0.64
N LYS A 114 -10.89 -7.67 -0.34
CA LYS A 114 -9.90 -8.70 0.00
C LYS A 114 -9.45 -8.49 1.44
N VAL A 115 -9.62 -9.52 2.28
CA VAL A 115 -9.08 -9.52 3.64
C VAL A 115 -7.75 -10.25 3.61
N VAL A 116 -6.69 -9.60 4.07
CA VAL A 116 -5.32 -10.15 4.05
C VAL A 116 -4.72 -10.08 5.45
N SER A 117 -3.87 -11.05 5.79
CA SER A 117 -3.04 -10.97 6.99
C SER A 117 -1.68 -10.35 6.65
N PRO A 118 -1.04 -9.58 7.55
CA PRO A 118 0.31 -9.06 7.32
C PRO A 118 1.26 -10.21 7.01
N GLN A 119 2.03 -10.09 5.94
CA GLN A 119 3.09 -11.04 5.64
C GLN A 119 4.31 -10.69 6.48
N ILE A 120 4.66 -11.57 7.41
CA ILE A 120 5.95 -11.49 8.10
C ILE A 120 7.01 -11.87 7.08
N ILE A 121 7.67 -10.88 6.48
CA ILE A 121 8.86 -11.11 5.67
C ILE A 121 9.97 -11.46 6.66
N TYR A 122 10.27 -12.76 6.77
CA TYR A 122 11.44 -13.17 7.51
C TYR A 122 12.68 -12.65 6.77
N PRO A 123 13.66 -12.07 7.48
CA PRO A 123 14.94 -11.79 6.87
C PRO A 123 15.47 -13.10 6.25
N PRO A 124 16.22 -13.03 5.14
CA PRO A 124 16.87 -14.20 4.57
C PRO A 124 17.60 -14.92 5.70
N ARG A 125 17.23 -16.16 5.97
CA ARG A 125 17.92 -16.98 6.96
C ARG A 125 19.37 -17.07 6.47
N GLU A 126 20.31 -16.53 7.24
CA GLU A 126 21.71 -16.91 7.06
C GLU A 126 21.74 -18.40 7.37
N ASP A 127 21.77 -19.22 6.32
CA ASP A 127 21.99 -20.65 6.49
C ASP A 127 23.32 -20.81 7.23
N PRO A 128 23.37 -21.55 8.36
CA PRO A 128 24.65 -21.91 8.95
C PRO A 128 25.47 -22.56 7.83
N PRO A 129 26.76 -22.23 7.67
CA PRO A 129 27.55 -22.59 6.51
C PRO A 129 27.37 -24.09 6.25
N GLN A 130 26.54 -24.42 5.27
CA GLN A 130 26.42 -25.77 4.80
C GLN A 130 27.79 -26.08 4.21
N ASP A 131 28.42 -27.13 4.74
CA ASP A 131 29.65 -27.72 4.26
C ASP A 131 29.37 -28.33 2.88
N HIS A 132 29.10 -27.45 1.91
CA HIS A 132 28.88 -27.80 0.54
C HIS A 132 30.24 -28.13 -0.03
N LYS A 133 30.48 -29.43 -0.25
CA LYS A 133 31.38 -29.89 -1.31
C LYS A 133 31.09 -29.04 -2.53
N ALA A 134 32.02 -28.14 -2.83
CA ALA A 134 31.87 -27.11 -3.84
C ALA A 134 31.50 -27.75 -5.18
N ALA A 135 30.26 -27.54 -5.62
CA ALA A 135 30.01 -27.54 -7.05
C ALA A 135 30.88 -26.41 -7.63
N PRO A 136 31.61 -26.65 -8.73
CA PRO A 136 32.51 -25.65 -9.28
C PRO A 136 31.69 -24.43 -9.68
N VAL A 137 31.82 -23.36 -8.90
CA VAL A 137 31.36 -22.03 -9.28
C VAL A 137 32.02 -21.76 -10.61
N ALA A 138 31.24 -21.67 -11.68
CA ALA A 138 31.74 -21.25 -12.97
C ALA A 138 32.46 -19.92 -12.75
N GLU A 139 33.79 -19.95 -12.84
CA GLU A 139 34.65 -18.80 -12.62
C GLU A 139 34.18 -17.70 -13.57
N LYS A 140 33.51 -16.68 -13.02
CA LYS A 140 33.11 -15.50 -13.79
C LYS A 140 34.38 -15.00 -14.46
N SER A 141 34.36 -14.99 -15.80
CA SER A 141 35.55 -14.64 -16.59
C SER A 141 36.15 -13.34 -16.06
N PHE A 142 37.49 -13.29 -15.97
CA PHE A 142 38.25 -12.17 -15.41
C PHE A 142 37.72 -10.80 -15.92
N ILE A 143 37.29 -10.75 -17.17
CA ILE A 143 36.71 -9.58 -17.82
C ILE A 143 35.44 -9.07 -17.11
N GLN A 144 34.56 -9.94 -16.62
CA GLN A 144 33.36 -9.52 -15.87
C GLN A 144 33.70 -8.90 -14.51
N LYS A 145 34.80 -9.33 -13.88
CA LYS A 145 35.23 -8.81 -12.58
C LYS A 145 35.93 -7.45 -12.69
N TYR A 146 36.63 -7.20 -13.80
CA TYR A 146 37.49 -6.02 -13.96
C TYR A 146 37.00 -5.01 -15.01
N TRP A 147 35.80 -5.19 -15.58
CA TRP A 147 35.28 -4.32 -16.65
C TRP A 147 35.27 -2.83 -16.26
N MET A 148 34.88 -2.52 -15.02
CA MET A 148 34.89 -1.14 -14.50
C MET A 148 36.29 -0.51 -14.46
N TYR A 149 37.35 -1.30 -14.32
CA TYR A 149 38.73 -0.81 -14.23
C TYR A 149 39.45 -0.79 -15.58
N ILE A 150 39.01 -1.62 -16.53
CA ILE A 150 39.62 -1.74 -17.86
C ILE A 150 39.06 -0.69 -18.82
N VAL A 151 37.75 -0.39 -18.76
CA VAL A 151 37.08 0.47 -19.74
C VAL A 151 37.49 1.95 -19.67
N PRO A 152 37.54 2.61 -18.49
CA PRO A 152 37.85 4.04 -18.43
C PRO A 152 39.26 4.41 -18.95
N PRO A 153 40.34 3.67 -18.63
CA PRO A 153 41.67 3.96 -19.19
C PRO A 153 41.75 3.77 -20.71
N LEU A 154 41.04 2.79 -21.28
CA LEU A 154 41.03 2.55 -22.72
C LEU A 154 40.36 3.69 -23.49
N ILE A 155 39.27 4.26 -22.95
CA ILE A 155 38.62 5.43 -23.56
C ILE A 155 39.57 6.63 -23.54
N ILE A 156 40.27 6.87 -22.43
CA ILE A 156 41.23 7.97 -22.32
C ILE A 156 42.38 7.80 -23.33
N LEU A 157 42.91 6.58 -23.49
CA LEU A 157 43.94 6.27 -24.48
C LEU A 157 43.47 6.48 -25.92
N MET A 158 42.24 6.11 -26.26
CA MET A 158 41.68 6.35 -27.59
C MET A 158 41.47 7.85 -27.88
N VAL A 159 41.05 8.63 -26.89
CA VAL A 159 40.87 10.08 -27.03
C VAL A 159 42.21 10.83 -27.11
N MET A 160 43.27 10.27 -26.52
CA MET A 160 44.62 10.86 -26.49
C MET A 160 45.55 10.34 -27.60
N SER A 161 45.06 9.56 -28.57
CA SER A 161 45.81 9.15 -29.76
C SER A 161 45.47 10.08 -30.94
N PRO A 162 46.15 11.23 -31.10
CA PRO A 162 46.05 12.02 -32.32
C PRO A 162 46.67 11.22 -33.48
N GLU A 163 46.05 11.31 -34.67
CA GLU A 163 46.75 11.01 -35.93
C GLU A 163 47.96 11.94 -36.12
#